data_AF-A0A229RCB1-F1
#
_entry.id   AF-A0A229RCB1-F1
#
_cell.length_a   1.000
_cell.length_b   1.000
_cell.length_c   1.000
_cell.angle_alpha   90.00
_cell.angle_beta   90.00
_cell.angle_gamma   90.00
#
_symmetry.space_group_name_H-M   'P 1'
#
loop_
_entity.id
_entity.type
_entity.pdbx_description
1 polymer ?
#
loop_
_entity_poly.entity_id
_entity_poly.type
_entity_poly.pdbx_seq_one_letter_code
_entity_poly.pdbx_strand_id
1 'polypeptide(L)'
;MHITVGGVIEMSESPMDALLQAAKSDVGRRLRYARTNHPNGLLQNQSALSEATGVSRRTLAEIEAGSANPNLETLIKITCGLGINTLAYLFDEQVFDQVNKQWESVEDTAEARRELGVTSVAYRADPDADVSSVDINGVLQQLGLWVAAKQAGTPDGSSRS
;
A
#
# COMPACT_ATOMS: atom_id res chain seq x y z
N MET A 1 51.91 5.84 40.61
CA MET A 1 52.09 5.55 39.17
C MET A 1 50.75 5.07 38.64
N HIS A 2 50.18 5.86 37.74
CA HIS A 2 48.94 5.58 37.03
C HIS A 2 49.20 4.48 36.00
N ILE A 3 48.39 3.43 35.95
CA ILE A 3 48.26 2.61 34.75
C ILE A 3 46.79 2.23 34.57
N THR A 4 46.12 2.96 33.69
CA THR A 4 44.80 2.66 33.14
C THR A 4 45.04 2.20 31.71
N VAL A 5 44.71 0.94 31.40
CA VAL A 5 44.47 0.45 30.03
C VAL A 5 43.43 -0.66 30.25
N GLY A 6 42.19 -0.56 29.83
CA GLY A 6 41.68 -0.12 28.54
C GLY A 6 40.53 -1.07 28.26
N GLY A 7 39.52 -1.02 29.13
CA GLY A 7 38.26 -1.72 28.91
C GLY A 7 37.57 -1.03 27.76
N VAL A 8 37.65 -1.64 26.58
CA VAL A 8 36.78 -1.29 25.46
C VAL A 8 35.37 -1.59 25.94
N ILE A 9 34.65 -0.55 26.33
CA ILE A 9 33.24 -0.64 26.69
C ILE A 9 32.55 -1.06 25.39
N GLU A 10 32.09 -2.31 25.33
CA GLU A 10 31.21 -2.76 24.27
C GLU A 10 30.09 -1.73 24.11
N MET A 11 29.98 -1.18 22.91
CA MET A 11 28.84 -0.36 22.51
C MET A 11 27.63 -1.28 22.48
N SER A 12 26.97 -1.46 23.61
CA SER A 12 25.63 -2.03 23.64
C SER A 12 24.76 -1.13 22.78
N GLU A 13 24.36 -1.60 21.60
CA GLU A 13 23.37 -0.92 20.76
C GLU A 13 22.20 -0.52 21.66
N SER A 14 21.80 0.75 21.61
CA SER A 14 20.70 1.24 22.42
C SER A 14 19.46 0.40 22.11
N PRO A 15 18.64 0.00 23.11
CA PRO A 15 17.39 -0.70 22.85
C PRO A 15 16.49 -0.01 21.82
N MET A 16 16.57 1.33 21.70
CA MET A 16 15.84 2.10 20.70
C MET A 16 16.38 1.94 19.28
N ASP A 17 17.70 1.79 19.12
CA ASP A 17 18.33 1.55 17.83
C ASP A 17 17.98 0.16 17.30
N ALA A 18 17.96 -0.83 18.18
CA ALA A 18 17.51 -2.19 17.86
C ALA A 18 16.03 -2.21 17.43
N LEU A 19 15.15 -1.48 18.12
CA LEU A 19 13.74 -1.35 17.74
C LEU A 19 13.57 -0.63 16.39
N LEU A 20 14.32 0.45 16.17
CA LEU A 20 14.29 1.19 14.91
C LEU A 20 14.77 0.29 13.75
N GLN A 21 15.82 -0.48 13.96
CA GLN A 21 16.33 -1.41 12.97
C GLN A 21 15.33 -2.52 12.66
N ALA A 22 14.70 -3.10 13.69
CA ALA A 22 13.65 -4.09 13.52
C ALA A 22 12.47 -3.52 12.70
N ALA A 23 12.00 -2.32 13.01
CA ALA A 23 10.92 -1.66 12.28
C ALA A 23 11.27 -1.42 10.79
N LYS A 24 12.51 -0.99 10.49
CA LYS A 24 12.98 -0.82 9.11
C LYS A 24 13.04 -2.15 8.36
N SER A 25 13.57 -3.20 9.00
CA SER A 25 13.62 -4.54 8.43
C SER A 25 12.23 -5.10 8.15
N ASP A 26 11.26 -4.80 9.01
CA ASP A 26 9.85 -5.15 8.86
C ASP A 26 9.22 -4.47 7.62
N VAL A 27 9.41 -3.15 7.47
CA VAL A 27 8.98 -2.41 6.27
C VAL A 27 9.63 -3.00 5.01
N GLY A 28 10.93 -3.28 5.06
CA GLY A 28 11.67 -3.86 3.95
C GLY A 28 11.17 -5.26 3.56
N ARG A 29 10.87 -6.11 4.54
CA ARG A 29 10.27 -7.43 4.35
C ARG A 29 8.93 -7.33 3.63
N ARG A 30 8.02 -6.49 4.14
CA ARG A 30 6.66 -6.33 3.58
C ARG A 30 6.70 -5.76 2.16
N LEU A 31 7.58 -4.79 1.91
CA LEU A 31 7.79 -4.26 0.55
C LEU A 31 8.27 -5.34 -0.42
N ARG A 32 9.30 -6.11 -0.03
CA ARG A 32 9.80 -7.21 -0.86
C ARG A 32 8.73 -8.26 -1.11
N TYR A 33 7.93 -8.59 -0.10
CA TYR A 33 6.82 -9.53 -0.24
C TYR A 33 5.79 -9.03 -1.26
N ALA A 34 5.31 -7.79 -1.11
CA ALA A 34 4.34 -7.18 -2.02
C ALA A 34 4.84 -7.18 -3.46
N ARG A 35 6.12 -6.86 -3.65
CA ARG A 35 6.76 -6.84 -4.97
C ARG A 35 6.80 -8.22 -5.62
N THR A 36 7.22 -9.23 -4.86
CA THR A 36 7.46 -10.59 -5.39
C THR A 36 6.18 -11.39 -5.59
N ASN A 37 5.16 -11.18 -4.75
CA ASN A 37 3.86 -11.85 -4.80
C ASN A 37 2.77 -10.98 -5.42
N HIS A 38 3.14 -9.96 -6.20
CA HIS A 38 2.18 -9.07 -6.81
C HIS A 38 1.34 -9.83 -7.86
N PRO A 39 0.00 -9.77 -7.84
CA PRO A 39 -0.88 -10.62 -8.67
C PRO A 39 -0.67 -10.43 -10.18
N ASN A 40 -0.25 -9.23 -10.61
CA ASN A 40 -0.02 -8.96 -12.03
C ASN A 40 1.36 -9.42 -12.53
N GLY A 41 2.29 -9.84 -11.65
CA GLY A 41 3.66 -10.26 -12.00
C GLY A 41 4.59 -9.17 -12.57
N LEU A 42 4.06 -8.08 -13.12
CA LEU A 42 4.81 -7.02 -13.82
C LEU A 42 5.79 -6.26 -12.92
N LEU A 43 5.52 -6.20 -11.62
CA LEU A 43 6.33 -5.45 -10.65
C LEU A 43 7.32 -6.34 -9.90
N GLN A 44 7.49 -7.61 -10.28
CA GLN A 44 8.41 -8.54 -9.60
C GLN A 44 9.86 -8.06 -9.61
N ASN A 45 10.27 -7.22 -10.58
CA ASN A 45 11.61 -6.65 -10.64
C ASN A 45 11.66 -5.22 -10.05
N GLN A 46 12.72 -4.91 -9.29
CA GLN A 46 12.98 -3.56 -8.79
C GLN A 46 13.08 -2.51 -9.90
N SER A 47 13.48 -2.87 -11.13
CA SER A 47 13.45 -1.93 -12.26
C SER A 47 12.04 -1.52 -12.63
N ALA A 48 11.13 -2.47 -12.73
CA ALA A 48 9.74 -2.19 -13.07
C ALA A 48 9.07 -1.34 -11.98
N LEU A 49 9.33 -1.66 -10.70
CA LEU A 49 8.83 -0.84 -9.59
C LEU A 49 9.46 0.56 -9.57
N SER A 50 10.74 0.68 -9.90
CA SER A 50 11.45 1.97 -10.00
C SER A 50 10.83 2.86 -11.07
N GLU A 51 10.54 2.29 -12.25
CA GLU A 51 9.88 2.98 -13.36
C GLU A 51 8.44 3.39 -13.01
N ALA A 52 7.69 2.52 -12.34
CA ALA A 52 6.31 2.81 -11.94
C ALA A 52 6.19 3.87 -10.84
N THR A 53 7.16 3.96 -9.93
CA THR A 53 7.08 4.82 -8.73
C THR A 53 7.92 6.09 -8.84
N GLY A 54 8.87 6.14 -9.78
CA GLY A 54 9.89 7.18 -9.85
C GLY A 54 10.93 7.11 -8.72
N VAL A 55 10.89 6.07 -7.87
CA VAL A 55 11.87 5.85 -6.80
C VAL A 55 13.05 5.08 -7.38
N SER A 56 14.29 5.48 -7.08
CA SER A 56 15.46 4.83 -7.66
C SER A 56 15.58 3.36 -7.22
N ARG A 57 16.07 2.48 -8.11
CA ARG A 57 16.37 1.08 -7.77
C ARG A 57 17.25 0.94 -6.53
N ARG A 58 18.24 1.83 -6.39
CA ARG A 58 19.13 1.86 -5.22
C ARG A 58 18.33 2.08 -3.93
N THR A 59 17.47 3.09 -3.92
CA THR A 59 16.62 3.42 -2.76
C THR A 59 15.68 2.26 -2.43
N LEU A 60 15.06 1.62 -3.43
CA LEU A 60 14.24 0.43 -3.21
C LEU A 60 15.05 -0.72 -2.57
N ALA A 61 16.27 -0.98 -3.04
CA ALA A 61 17.13 -2.00 -2.46
C ALA A 61 17.54 -1.69 -1.01
N GLU A 62 17.85 -0.44 -0.70
CA GLU A 62 18.19 0.00 0.66
C GLU A 62 16.97 -0.08 1.61
N ILE A 63 15.76 0.23 1.13
CA ILE A 63 14.52 0.05 1.89
C ILE A 63 14.27 -1.43 2.16
N GLU A 64 14.35 -2.29 1.14
CA GLU A 64 14.17 -3.74 1.30
C GLU A 64 15.21 -4.38 2.22
N ALA A 65 16.43 -3.83 2.27
CA ALA A 65 17.48 -4.26 3.19
C ALA A 65 17.29 -3.72 4.63
N GLY A 66 16.33 -2.80 4.85
CA GLY A 66 16.13 -2.15 6.13
C GLY A 66 17.25 -1.16 6.50
N SER A 67 18.05 -0.72 5.54
CA SER A 67 19.16 0.23 5.76
C SER A 67 18.79 1.68 5.46
N ALA A 68 17.72 1.91 4.69
CA ALA A 68 17.21 3.25 4.41
C ALA A 68 16.29 3.79 5.51
N ASN A 69 16.23 5.12 5.61
CA ASN A 69 15.17 5.84 6.32
C ASN A 69 14.33 6.63 5.30
N PRO A 70 13.39 5.97 4.61
CA PRO A 70 12.57 6.62 3.58
C PRO A 70 11.63 7.65 4.22
N ASN A 71 11.41 8.76 3.53
CA ASN A 71 10.36 9.69 3.93
C ASN A 71 8.97 9.13 3.60
N LEU A 72 7.94 9.70 4.24
CA LEU A 72 6.55 9.31 4.05
C LEU A 72 6.11 9.35 2.59
N GLU A 73 6.52 10.40 1.86
CA GLU A 73 6.20 10.57 0.44
C GLU A 73 6.73 9.41 -0.41
N THR A 74 7.95 8.94 -0.14
CA THR A 74 8.57 7.82 -0.84
C THR A 74 7.79 6.53 -0.59
N LEU A 75 7.39 6.29 0.66
CA LEU A 75 6.59 5.11 1.00
C LEU A 75 5.22 5.13 0.32
N ILE A 76 4.57 6.30 0.26
CA ILE A 76 3.30 6.49 -0.47
C ILE A 76 3.48 6.20 -1.96
N LYS A 77 4.51 6.75 -2.61
CA LYS A 77 4.81 6.48 -4.03
C LYS A 77 4.96 4.99 -4.28
N ILE A 78 5.67 4.28 -3.40
CA ILE A 78 5.89 2.84 -3.50
C ILE A 78 4.59 2.07 -3.34
N THR A 79 3.79 2.33 -2.29
CA THR A 79 2.52 1.61 -2.08
C THR A 79 1.54 1.87 -3.22
N CYS A 80 1.44 3.11 -3.70
CA CYS A 80 0.59 3.44 -4.85
C CYS A 80 1.07 2.76 -6.14
N GLY A 81 2.38 2.69 -6.38
CA GLY A 81 2.94 1.96 -7.52
C GLY A 81 2.68 0.45 -7.46
N LEU A 82 2.50 -0.11 -6.27
CA LEU A 82 2.07 -1.50 -6.05
C LEU A 82 0.54 -1.68 -6.08
N GLY A 83 -0.23 -0.63 -6.38
CA GLY A 83 -1.70 -0.68 -6.33
C GLY A 83 -2.28 -0.82 -4.92
N ILE A 84 -1.49 -0.62 -3.87
CA ILE A 84 -1.92 -0.66 -2.47
C ILE A 84 -2.29 0.75 -2.02
N ASN A 85 -3.58 0.97 -1.71
CA ASN A 85 -4.08 2.28 -1.28
C ASN A 85 -3.95 2.55 0.24
N THR A 86 -3.42 1.60 1.01
CA THR A 86 -3.23 1.76 2.45
C THR A 86 -1.76 1.73 2.82
N LEU A 87 -1.27 2.84 3.39
CA LEU A 87 0.11 2.92 3.88
C LEU A 87 0.35 2.00 5.08
N ALA A 88 -0.70 1.71 5.86
CA ALA A 88 -0.64 0.80 7.01
C ALA A 88 -0.14 -0.60 6.64
N TYR A 89 -0.24 -1.00 5.36
CA TYR A 89 0.33 -2.24 4.85
C TYR A 89 1.82 -2.43 5.18
N LEU A 90 2.60 -1.34 5.25
CA LEU A 90 4.03 -1.42 5.56
C LEU A 90 4.33 -1.53 7.05
N PHE A 91 3.39 -1.16 7.92
CA PHE A 91 3.63 -0.95 9.36
C PHE A 91 2.84 -1.90 10.26
N ASP A 92 1.67 -2.36 9.83
CA ASP A 92 0.76 -3.19 10.61
C ASP A 92 0.69 -4.60 10.01
N GLU A 93 1.05 -5.60 10.82
CA GLU A 93 1.05 -7.01 10.40
C GLU A 93 -0.37 -7.50 10.05
N GLN A 94 -1.40 -7.04 10.74
CA GLN A 94 -2.77 -7.46 10.45
C GLN A 94 -3.24 -6.92 9.10
N VAL A 95 -2.89 -5.67 8.79
CA VAL A 95 -3.20 -5.05 7.50
C VAL A 95 -2.43 -5.75 6.38
N PHE A 96 -1.16 -6.06 6.61
CA PHE A 96 -0.34 -6.84 5.69
C PHE A 96 -0.99 -8.17 5.35
N ASP A 97 -1.35 -8.96 6.35
CA ASP A 97 -2.00 -10.27 6.18
C ASP A 97 -3.35 -10.14 5.48
N GLN A 98 -4.16 -9.15 5.86
CA GLN A 98 -5.48 -8.94 5.28
C GLN A 98 -5.40 -8.62 3.78
N VAL A 99 -4.51 -7.70 3.39
CA VAL A 99 -4.34 -7.32 1.98
C VAL A 99 -3.79 -8.49 1.16
N ASN A 100 -2.83 -9.24 1.70
CA ASN A 100 -2.27 -10.40 1.01
C ASN A 100 -3.31 -11.51 0.80
N LYS A 101 -4.19 -11.77 1.78
CA LYS A 101 -5.32 -12.71 1.62
C LYS A 101 -6.31 -12.25 0.56
N GLN A 102 -6.56 -10.94 0.46
CA GLN A 102 -7.40 -10.39 -0.60
C GLN A 102 -6.79 -10.61 -1.98
N TRP A 103 -5.46 -10.49 -2.11
CA TRP A 103 -4.77 -10.76 -3.37
C TRP A 103 -4.85 -12.22 -3.79
N GLU A 104 -4.68 -13.16 -2.87
CA GLU A 104 -4.84 -14.61 -3.11
C GLU A 104 -6.27 -14.92 -3.61
N SER A 105 -7.29 -14.36 -2.96
CA SER A 105 -8.69 -14.55 -3.39
C SER A 105 -8.96 -13.98 -4.79
N VAL A 106 -8.30 -12.89 -5.17
CA VAL A 106 -8.44 -12.31 -6.52
C VAL A 106 -7.76 -13.19 -7.56
N GLU A 107 -6.58 -13.73 -7.25
CA GLU A 107 -5.84 -14.65 -8.14
C GLU A 107 -6.67 -15.91 -8.43
N ASP A 108 -7.26 -16.53 -7.41
CA ASP A 108 -8.15 -17.69 -7.56
C ASP A 108 -9.33 -17.39 -8.51
N THR A 109 -9.96 -16.20 -8.36
CA THR A 109 -11.06 -15.81 -9.24
C THR A 109 -10.62 -15.44 -10.65
N ALA A 110 -9.40 -14.90 -10.81
CA ALA A 110 -8.84 -14.55 -12.10
C ALA A 110 -8.42 -15.81 -12.88
N GLU A 111 -7.84 -16.80 -12.20
CA GLU A 111 -7.51 -18.10 -12.76
C GLU A 111 -8.78 -18.86 -13.16
N ALA A 112 -9.79 -18.93 -12.29
CA ALA A 112 -11.08 -19.53 -12.62
C ALA A 112 -11.75 -18.85 -13.84
N ARG A 113 -11.65 -17.52 -13.97
CA ARG A 113 -12.14 -16.79 -15.16
C ARG A 113 -11.34 -17.11 -16.41
N ARG A 114 -10.02 -17.29 -16.28
CA ARG A 114 -9.12 -17.64 -17.38
C ARG A 114 -9.41 -19.06 -17.90
N GLU A 115 -9.64 -20.02 -17.01
CA GLU A 115 -10.03 -21.39 -17.36
C GLU A 115 -11.38 -21.44 -18.10
N LEU A 116 -12.32 -20.59 -17.68
CA LEU A 116 -13.62 -20.45 -18.34
C LEU A 116 -13.58 -19.61 -19.63
N GLY A 117 -12.40 -19.11 -20.05
CA GLY A 117 -12.24 -18.28 -21.23
C GLY A 117 -12.93 -16.90 -21.14
N VAL A 118 -13.34 -16.48 -19.94
CA VAL A 118 -14.05 -15.22 -19.70
C VAL A 118 -13.03 -14.09 -19.63
N THR A 119 -12.63 -13.60 -20.81
CA THR A 119 -11.69 -12.47 -20.96
C THR A 119 -12.39 -11.11 -20.89
N SER A 120 -13.71 -11.08 -21.09
CA SER A 120 -14.52 -9.89 -20.83
C SER A 120 -15.83 -10.27 -20.14
N VAL A 121 -16.14 -9.59 -19.04
CA VAL A 121 -17.51 -9.47 -18.58
C VAL A 121 -18.09 -8.36 -19.44
N ALA A 122 -18.75 -8.73 -20.53
CA ALA A 122 -19.63 -7.79 -21.21
C ALA A 122 -20.66 -7.35 -20.16
N TYR A 123 -20.63 -6.07 -19.78
CA TYR A 123 -21.76 -5.46 -19.11
C TYR A 123 -22.96 -5.73 -20.01
N ARG A 124 -23.89 -6.61 -19.60
CA ARG A 124 -25.20 -6.68 -20.25
C ARG A 124 -25.87 -5.36 -19.90
N ALA A 125 -25.62 -4.34 -20.72
CA ALA A 125 -26.61 -3.32 -20.91
C ALA A 125 -27.82 -4.09 -21.45
N ASP A 126 -28.87 -4.20 -20.63
CA ASP A 126 -30.20 -4.46 -21.16
C ASP A 126 -30.39 -3.49 -22.34
N PRO A 127 -30.76 -3.95 -23.54
CA PRO A 127 -30.95 -3.06 -24.69
C PRO A 127 -32.07 -2.03 -24.45
N ASP A 128 -32.92 -2.26 -23.43
CA ASP A 128 -33.94 -1.32 -22.93
C ASP A 128 -33.49 -0.50 -21.71
N ALA A 129 -32.30 -0.75 -21.16
CA ALA A 129 -31.73 0.13 -20.13
C ALA A 129 -31.25 1.41 -20.82
N ASP A 130 -32.10 2.42 -20.79
CA ASP A 130 -31.79 3.78 -21.23
C ASP A 130 -30.64 4.38 -20.39
N VAL A 131 -29.42 4.08 -20.80
CA VAL A 131 -28.17 4.61 -20.23
C VAL A 131 -27.94 6.09 -20.54
N SER A 132 -28.86 6.74 -21.27
CA SER A 132 -28.83 8.19 -21.44
C SER A 132 -29.20 8.96 -20.17
N SER A 133 -29.69 8.26 -19.14
CA SER A 133 -30.08 8.85 -17.85
C SER A 133 -29.01 8.77 -16.75
N VAL A 134 -27.87 8.10 -16.97
CA VAL A 134 -26.75 8.17 -16.02
C VAL A 134 -26.10 9.53 -16.20
N ASP A 135 -26.64 10.51 -15.49
CA ASP A 135 -26.06 11.85 -15.40
C ASP A 135 -24.71 11.73 -14.67
N ILE A 136 -23.65 11.57 -15.45
CA ILE A 136 -22.27 11.53 -14.96
C ILE A 136 -21.96 12.83 -14.20
N ASN A 137 -22.57 13.96 -14.58
CA ASN A 137 -22.45 15.19 -13.80
C ASN A 137 -23.20 15.10 -12.47
N GLY A 138 -24.35 14.42 -12.41
CA GLY A 138 -25.07 14.11 -11.19
C GLY A 138 -24.25 13.27 -10.21
N VAL A 139 -23.57 12.22 -10.70
CA VAL A 139 -22.66 11.38 -9.88
C VAL A 139 -21.45 12.19 -9.41
N LEU A 140 -20.87 13.02 -10.28
CA LEU A 140 -19.75 13.90 -9.93
C LEU A 140 -20.16 15.01 -8.95
N GLN A 141 -21.37 15.55 -9.05
CA GLN A 141 -21.91 16.51 -8.08
C GLN A 141 -22.19 15.84 -6.74
N GLN A 142 -22.68 14.60 -6.73
CA GLN A 142 -22.94 13.84 -5.52
C GLN A 142 -21.64 13.49 -4.78
N LEU A 143 -20.56 13.18 -5.52
CA LEU A 143 -19.21 13.01 -4.97
C LEU A 143 -18.62 14.34 -4.47
N GLY A 144 -18.82 15.44 -5.20
CA GLY A 144 -18.40 16.78 -4.77
C GLY A 144 -19.10 17.26 -3.50
N LEU A 145 -20.39 16.97 -3.36
CA LEU A 145 -21.18 17.26 -2.16
C LEU A 145 -20.72 16.45 -0.95
N TRP A 146 -20.32 15.18 -1.14
CA TRP A 146 -19.78 14.36 -0.05
C TRP A 146 -18.41 14.87 0.43
N VAL A 147 -17.56 15.34 -0.48
CA VAL A 147 -16.25 15.95 -0.14
C VAL A 147 -16.45 17.27 0.62
N ALA A 148 -17.44 18.09 0.25
CA ALA A 148 -17.78 19.31 0.97
C ALA A 148 -18.39 19.03 2.36
N ALA A 149 -19.28 18.04 2.46
CA ALA A 149 -19.90 17.63 3.72
C ALA A 149 -18.90 17.00 4.71
N LYS A 150 -17.79 16.44 4.23
CA LYS A 150 -16.71 15.93 5.09
C LYS A 150 -15.77 17.03 5.61
N GLN A 151 -15.75 18.21 4.98
CA GLN A 151 -14.95 19.36 5.41
C GLN A 151 -15.72 20.31 6.33
N ALA A 152 -17.05 20.33 6.26
CA ALA A 152 -17.90 20.99 7.24
C ALA A 152 -18.18 20.01 8.40
N GLY A 153 -17.49 20.19 9.53
CA GLY A 153 -17.67 19.37 10.72
C GLY A 153 -19.15 19.14 11.10
N THR A 154 -19.44 17.92 11.51
CA THR A 154 -20.75 17.45 12.00
C THR A 154 -21.40 18.46 12.97
N PRO A 155 -22.59 19.02 12.66
CA PRO A 155 -23.49 19.49 13.68
C PRO A 155 -24.32 18.31 14.19
N ASP A 156 -24.10 18.07 15.47
CA ASP A 156 -24.83 17.26 16.42
C ASP A 156 -26.35 17.16 16.14
N GLY A 157 -26.87 15.96 16.32
CA GLY A 157 -28.28 15.66 16.19
C GLY A 157 -29.04 16.12 17.42
N SER A 158 -29.92 17.11 17.27
CA SER A 158 -31.04 17.26 18.20
C SER A 158 -32.13 18.13 17.60
N SER A 159 -33.30 17.53 17.38
CA SER A 159 -34.65 18.09 17.63
C SER A 159 -35.69 17.29 16.84
N ARG A 160 -36.17 16.19 17.44
CA ARG A 160 -37.54 15.72 17.22
C ARG A 160 -38.42 16.51 18.18
N SER A 161 -39.40 17.23 17.63
CA SER A 161 -40.62 17.65 18.30
C SER A 161 -41.75 17.46 17.30
#